data_AF-V9TNF5-F1
#
_entry.id   AF-V9TNF5-F1
#
_cell.length_a   1.000
_cell.length_b   1.000
_cell.length_c   1.000
_cell.angle_alpha   90.00
_cell.angle_beta   90.00
_cell.angle_gamma   90.00
#
_symmetry.space_group_name_H-M   'P 1'
#
loop_
_entity.id
_entity.type
_entity.pdbx_description
1 polymer ?
#
loop_
_entity_poly.entity_id
_entity_poly.type
_entity_poly.pdbx_seq_one_letter_code
_entity_poly.pdbx_strand_id
1 'polypeptide(L)'
;VLVKTLQAGYNVRATLRDMSRADAILSSGPVQEALSAQDLDLSFVRVPDFTAPDAFGLVLSNVTHVVHVASALRRGTSTDLKEAIIDVAVQGTRNILRAAQNCPSVRRVVITSSVSAIVDQHPVVSQSPADRCVTPRDRHADYDAEYYKGDSLKAYTAAKTAALNATDAFLATADGGPTTLPLHFDVVNIMPSFMFGPKGLAATPSDVTNGSNIFGIGLVMRHKPWDGIRLEAVCCHVDDVAQVHVNALDDHELLPLKVGAHRDYILGVK
;
A
#
# COMPACT_ATOMS: atom_id res chain seq x y z
N VAL A 1 -9.90 2.13 2.93
CA VAL A 1 -9.29 1.77 4.23
C VAL A 1 -9.86 2.60 5.35
N LEU A 2 -9.60 3.92 5.44
CA LEU A 2 -10.09 4.81 6.52
C LEU A 2 -11.53 4.54 6.97
N VAL A 3 -12.50 4.62 6.04
CA VAL A 3 -13.92 4.40 6.34
C VAL A 3 -14.17 3.01 6.92
N LYS A 4 -13.61 1.95 6.32
CA LYS A 4 -13.74 0.57 6.81
C LYS A 4 -13.11 0.40 8.20
N THR A 5 -12.00 1.07 8.47
CA THR A 5 -11.33 1.04 9.77
C THR A 5 -12.20 1.68 10.86
N LEU A 6 -12.82 2.83 10.57
CA LEU A 6 -13.79 3.46 11.47
C LEU A 6 -15.03 2.58 11.68
N GLN A 7 -15.57 2.01 10.60
CA GLN A 7 -16.73 1.09 10.68
C GLN A 7 -16.44 -0.16 11.53
N ALA A 8 -15.18 -0.60 11.59
CA ALA A 8 -14.76 -1.70 12.44
C ALA A 8 -14.48 -1.30 13.90
N GLY A 9 -14.73 -0.05 14.30
CA GLY A 9 -14.65 0.40 15.68
C GLY A 9 -13.27 0.85 16.14
N TYR A 10 -12.36 1.14 15.21
CA TYR A 10 -11.04 1.65 15.56
C TYR A 10 -11.02 3.18 15.59
N ASN A 11 -10.35 3.74 16.59
CA ASN A 11 -9.88 5.13 16.54
C ASN A 11 -8.76 5.25 15.49
N VAL A 12 -8.80 6.29 14.67
CA VAL A 12 -7.87 6.44 13.55
C VAL A 12 -7.09 7.74 13.65
N ARG A 13 -5.76 7.62 13.58
CA ARG A 13 -4.85 8.73 13.32
C ARG A 13 -4.37 8.66 11.87
N ALA A 14 -4.89 9.54 11.02
CA ALA A 14 -4.56 9.59 9.60
C ALA A 14 -3.41 10.57 9.32
N THR A 15 -2.39 10.13 8.57
CA THR A 15 -1.30 11.03 8.16
C THR A 15 -1.64 11.74 6.86
N LEU A 16 -1.41 13.06 6.79
CA LEU A 16 -1.58 13.87 5.58
C LEU A 16 -0.30 14.62 5.23
N ARG A 17 0.04 14.68 3.94
CA ARG A 17 1.08 15.59 3.44
C ARG A 17 0.64 17.05 3.52
N ASP A 18 -0.62 17.27 3.15
CA ASP A 18 -1.27 18.56 3.06
C ASP A 18 -2.52 18.53 3.94
N MET A 19 -2.49 19.34 5.00
CA MET A 19 -3.56 19.39 6.00
C MET A 19 -4.81 20.09 5.48
N SER A 20 -4.74 20.83 4.36
CA SER A 20 -5.93 21.43 3.73
C SER A 20 -6.98 20.40 3.31
N ARG A 21 -6.58 19.12 3.21
CA ARG A 21 -7.47 18.00 2.88
C ARG A 21 -8.25 17.45 4.08
N ALA A 22 -7.87 17.81 5.32
CA ALA A 22 -8.47 17.23 6.52
C ALA A 22 -9.98 17.51 6.59
N ASP A 23 -10.39 18.77 6.38
CA ASP A 23 -11.79 19.19 6.45
C ASP A 23 -12.66 18.48 5.40
N ALA A 24 -12.13 18.30 4.19
CA ALA A 24 -12.83 17.58 3.13
C ALA A 24 -13.02 16.09 3.44
N ILE A 25 -12.03 15.46 4.09
CA ILE A 25 -12.12 14.07 4.55
C ILE A 25 -13.15 13.97 5.69
N LEU A 26 -13.04 14.85 6.70
CA LEU A 26 -13.96 14.90 7.83
C LEU A 26 -15.41 15.11 7.40
N SER A 27 -15.63 16.00 6.44
CA SER A 27 -16.98 16.36 5.97
C SER A 27 -17.56 15.34 4.97
N SER A 28 -16.82 14.29 4.63
CA SER A 28 -17.31 13.28 3.69
C SER A 28 -18.40 12.42 4.34
N GLY A 29 -19.49 12.18 3.60
CA GLY A 29 -20.65 11.42 4.08
C GLY A 29 -20.26 10.07 4.71
N PRO A 30 -19.43 9.23 4.05
CA PRO A 30 -19.01 7.95 4.63
C PRO A 30 -18.21 8.05 5.93
N VAL A 31 -17.42 9.12 6.12
CA VAL A 31 -16.67 9.35 7.36
C VAL A 31 -17.62 9.83 8.46
N GLN A 32 -18.50 10.79 8.16
CA GLN A 32 -19.51 11.28 9.10
C GLN A 32 -20.44 10.16 9.58
N GLU A 33 -20.88 9.30 8.67
CA GLU A 33 -21.72 8.14 8.99
C GLU A 33 -20.99 7.17 9.92
N ALA A 34 -19.73 6.82 9.61
CA ALA A 34 -18.94 5.93 10.45
C ALA A 34 -18.67 6.51 11.85
N LEU A 35 -18.39 7.81 11.95
CA LEU A 35 -18.18 8.52 13.23
C LEU A 35 -19.48 8.76 14.01
N SER A 36 -20.64 8.82 13.35
CA SER A 36 -21.93 8.98 14.03
C SER A 36 -22.47 7.65 14.56
N ALA A 37 -22.08 6.54 13.93
CA ALA A 37 -22.51 5.20 14.33
C ALA A 37 -21.82 4.70 15.60
N GLN A 38 -20.65 5.24 15.95
CA GLN A 38 -19.81 4.81 17.06
C GLN A 38 -19.07 6.00 17.66
N ASP A 39 -18.86 6.02 18.98
CA ASP A 39 -18.09 7.08 19.66
C ASP A 39 -16.58 6.88 19.41
N LEU A 40 -16.11 7.33 18.24
CA LEU A 40 -14.74 7.14 17.73
C LEU A 40 -14.03 8.46 17.47
N ASP A 41 -12.71 8.45 17.63
CA ASP A 41 -11.82 9.56 17.29
C ASP A 41 -11.20 9.38 15.90
N LEU A 42 -11.23 10.44 15.10
CA LEU A 42 -10.46 10.60 13.87
C LEU A 42 -9.60 11.86 13.98
N SER A 43 -8.29 11.66 14.10
CA SER A 43 -7.30 12.75 14.13
C SER A 43 -6.41 12.75 12.89
N PHE A 44 -5.89 13.92 12.53
CA PHE A 44 -4.96 14.09 11.42
C PHE A 44 -3.61 14.58 11.89
N VAL A 45 -2.53 13.98 11.37
CA VAL A 45 -1.16 14.40 11.66
C VAL A 45 -0.42 14.69 10.36
N ARG A 46 0.30 15.80 10.32
CA ARG A 46 1.03 16.20 9.13
C ARG A 46 2.35 15.41 9.00
N VAL A 47 2.49 14.67 7.91
CA VAL A 47 3.75 14.01 7.49
C VAL A 47 4.06 14.48 6.06
N PRO A 48 4.81 15.59 5.90
CA PRO A 48 5.00 16.21 4.59
C PRO A 48 5.83 15.32 3.65
N ASP A 49 6.81 14.62 4.20
CA ASP A 49 7.66 13.67 3.52
C ASP A 49 7.87 12.45 4.41
N PHE A 50 7.39 11.29 3.95
CA PHE A 50 7.52 10.04 4.70
C PHE A 50 8.88 9.37 4.50
N THR A 51 9.71 9.88 3.58
CA THR A 51 11.07 9.39 3.34
C THR A 51 12.10 10.06 4.25
N ALA A 52 11.74 11.20 4.84
CA ALA A 52 12.57 11.88 5.82
C ALA A 52 12.90 10.97 7.02
N PRO A 53 14.13 11.03 7.57
CA PRO A 53 14.46 10.36 8.82
C PRO A 53 13.45 10.74 9.91
N ASP A 54 13.02 9.75 10.70
CA ASP A 54 12.07 9.92 11.81
C ASP A 54 10.71 10.55 11.42
N ALA A 55 10.32 10.48 10.14
CA ALA A 55 9.05 11.02 9.63
C ALA A 55 7.80 10.56 10.41
N PHE A 56 7.89 9.38 11.05
CA PHE A 56 6.79 8.78 11.81
C PHE A 56 7.01 8.79 13.33
N GLY A 57 8.07 9.44 13.85
CA GLY A 57 8.50 9.34 15.25
C GLY A 57 7.37 9.46 16.28
N LEU A 58 6.93 10.68 16.59
CA LEU A 58 5.80 10.89 17.52
C LEU A 58 4.43 10.55 16.92
N VAL A 59 4.37 10.30 15.60
CA VAL A 59 3.12 9.96 14.91
C VAL A 59 2.55 8.65 15.45
N LEU A 60 3.41 7.69 15.80
CA LEU A 60 3.01 6.38 16.29
C LEU A 60 2.80 6.30 17.80
N SER A 61 2.98 7.39 18.57
CA SER A 61 2.75 7.38 20.01
C SER A 61 1.34 6.89 20.35
N ASN A 62 1.24 5.84 21.19
CA ASN A 62 0.02 5.14 21.60
C ASN A 62 -0.76 4.47 20.45
N VAL A 63 -0.12 4.24 19.29
CA VAL A 63 -0.70 3.48 18.18
C VAL A 63 -0.41 1.99 18.39
N THR A 64 -1.42 1.15 18.20
CA THR A 64 -1.29 -0.31 18.29
C THR A 64 -1.18 -0.99 16.93
N HIS A 65 -1.78 -0.43 15.89
CA HIS A 65 -1.77 -1.00 14.55
C HIS A 65 -1.46 0.08 13.52
N VAL A 66 -0.65 -0.26 12.52
CA VAL A 66 -0.28 0.63 11.44
C VAL A 66 -0.81 0.07 10.13
N VAL A 67 -1.47 0.92 9.32
CA VAL A 67 -1.83 0.60 7.94
C VAL A 67 -1.09 1.53 6.99
N HIS A 68 0.00 1.05 6.40
CA HIS A 68 0.84 1.79 5.48
C HIS A 68 0.35 1.63 4.02
N VAL A 69 -0.52 2.55 3.61
CA VAL A 69 -1.07 2.63 2.23
C VAL A 69 -0.32 3.62 1.34
N ALA A 70 0.59 4.41 1.92
CA ALA A 70 1.32 5.44 1.19
C ALA A 70 2.33 4.77 0.25
N SER A 71 2.15 4.94 -1.05
CA SER A 71 3.07 4.41 -2.05
C SER A 71 3.78 5.55 -2.78
N ALA A 72 5.03 5.32 -3.16
CA ALA A 72 5.72 6.13 -4.15
C ALA A 72 4.99 5.99 -5.49
N LEU A 73 4.23 7.01 -5.86
CA LEU A 73 3.82 7.24 -7.23
C LEU A 73 4.66 8.40 -7.73
N ARG A 74 5.12 8.34 -8.98
CA ARG A 74 5.92 9.41 -9.60
C ARG A 74 5.22 10.75 -9.36
N ARG A 75 5.89 11.67 -8.65
CA ARG A 75 5.42 13.03 -8.46
C ARG A 75 6.45 13.98 -9.05
N GLY A 76 5.99 14.94 -9.84
CA GLY A 76 6.85 15.94 -10.48
C GLY A 76 7.44 15.50 -11.82
N THR A 77 8.38 16.30 -12.31
CA THR A 77 8.98 16.19 -13.65
C THR A 77 10.30 15.43 -13.66
N SER A 78 10.74 14.86 -12.52
CA SER A 78 12.02 14.15 -12.43
C SER A 78 12.10 13.05 -13.49
N THR A 79 13.22 13.03 -14.19
CA THR A 79 13.59 11.99 -15.16
C THR A 79 14.35 10.84 -14.50
N ASP A 80 14.86 11.03 -13.28
CA ASP A 80 15.45 9.98 -12.47
C ASP A 80 14.33 9.16 -11.79
N LEU A 81 14.03 8.02 -12.39
CA LEU A 81 13.00 7.11 -11.89
C LEU A 81 13.44 6.38 -10.62
N LYS A 82 14.75 6.22 -10.39
CA LYS A 82 15.28 5.59 -9.18
C LYS A 82 14.97 6.47 -7.97
N GLU A 83 15.41 7.72 -8.00
CA GLU A 83 15.18 8.66 -6.91
C GLU A 83 13.68 8.94 -6.73
N ALA A 84 12.94 9.14 -7.82
CA ALA A 84 11.55 9.58 -7.75
C ALA A 84 10.54 8.48 -7.36
N ILE A 85 10.89 7.20 -7.48
CA ILE A 85 9.96 6.07 -7.29
C ILE A 85 10.57 4.97 -6.41
N ILE A 86 11.70 4.38 -6.82
CA ILE A 86 12.28 3.23 -6.12
C ILE A 86 12.75 3.64 -4.72
N ASP A 87 13.56 4.68 -4.62
CA ASP A 87 14.15 5.11 -3.34
C ASP A 87 13.07 5.59 -2.37
N VAL A 88 12.05 6.30 -2.87
CA VAL A 88 10.89 6.71 -2.06
C VAL A 88 10.14 5.50 -1.51
N ALA A 89 9.92 4.45 -2.29
CA ALA A 89 9.20 3.26 -1.84
C ALA A 89 9.99 2.49 -0.79
N VAL A 90 11.30 2.29 -1.03
CA VAL A 90 12.20 1.58 -0.10
C VAL A 90 12.35 2.37 1.20
N GLN A 91 12.60 3.68 1.12
CA GLN A 91 12.82 4.51 2.30
C GLN A 91 11.55 4.66 3.13
N GLY A 92 10.39 4.85 2.49
CA GLY A 92 9.11 4.91 3.20
C GLY A 92 8.81 3.64 3.98
N THR A 93 9.06 2.48 3.37
CA THR A 93 8.88 1.16 4.00
C THR A 93 9.84 0.99 5.19
N ARG A 94 11.12 1.30 5.03
CA ARG A 94 12.11 1.24 6.12
C ARG A 94 11.75 2.18 7.27
N ASN A 95 11.32 3.40 6.97
CA ASN A 95 10.99 4.39 7.98
C ASN A 95 9.79 3.97 8.82
N ILE A 96 8.72 3.44 8.22
CA ILE A 96 7.55 3.00 9.00
C ILE A 96 7.85 1.78 9.86
N LEU A 97 8.64 0.82 9.33
CA LEU A 97 9.06 -0.37 10.08
C LEU A 97 9.97 0.00 11.26
N ARG A 98 10.94 0.90 11.05
CA ARG A 98 11.81 1.41 12.11
C ARG A 98 11.04 2.19 13.16
N ALA A 99 10.10 3.03 12.75
CA ALA A 99 9.25 3.77 13.69
C ALA A 99 8.36 2.82 14.52
N ALA A 100 7.83 1.76 13.91
CA ALA A 100 7.09 0.71 14.61
C ALA A 100 7.98 -0.04 15.63
N GLN A 101 9.22 -0.39 15.25
CA GLN A 101 10.19 -1.01 16.17
C GLN A 101 10.54 -0.11 17.37
N ASN A 102 10.57 1.21 17.17
CA ASN A 102 10.81 2.17 18.24
C ASN A 102 9.54 2.48 19.07
N CYS A 103 8.38 1.90 18.72
CA CYS A 103 7.11 2.17 19.39
C CYS A 103 6.55 0.88 20.01
N PRO A 104 6.81 0.62 21.32
CA PRO A 104 6.43 -0.63 21.97
C PRO A 104 4.92 -0.96 21.96
N SER A 105 4.06 0.04 21.77
CA SER A 105 2.62 -0.18 21.68
C SER A 105 2.18 -0.83 20.37
N VAL A 106 2.98 -0.72 19.30
CA VAL A 106 2.65 -1.28 17.99
C VAL A 106 2.73 -2.81 18.04
N ARG A 107 1.66 -3.47 17.62
CA ARG A 107 1.51 -4.93 17.55
C ARG A 107 1.53 -5.43 16.11
N ARG A 108 1.09 -4.63 15.14
CA ARG A 108 1.07 -5.04 13.73
C ARG A 108 1.28 -3.87 12.78
N VAL A 109 2.02 -4.15 11.70
CA VAL A 109 2.17 -3.25 10.55
C VAL A 109 1.61 -3.94 9.30
N VAL A 110 0.50 -3.42 8.77
CA VAL A 110 -0.10 -3.84 7.51
C VAL A 110 0.38 -2.92 6.39
N ILE A 111 1.01 -3.47 5.35
CA ILE A 111 1.59 -2.72 4.23
C ILE A 111 0.84 -3.03 2.94
N THR A 112 0.46 -1.98 2.21
CA THR A 112 -0.09 -2.13 0.85
C THR A 112 1.05 -2.30 -0.16
N SER A 113 1.34 -3.55 -0.50
CA SER A 113 2.24 -3.94 -1.58
C SER A 113 1.50 -3.95 -2.93
N SER A 114 1.88 -4.83 -3.86
CA SER A 114 1.21 -5.05 -5.15
C SER A 114 1.60 -6.41 -5.70
N VAL A 115 0.73 -7.01 -6.53
CA VAL A 115 1.14 -8.15 -7.37
C VAL A 115 2.34 -7.82 -8.27
N SER A 116 2.57 -6.54 -8.60
CA SER A 116 3.75 -6.10 -9.35
C SER A 116 5.08 -6.28 -8.60
N ALA A 117 5.05 -6.66 -7.31
CA ALA A 117 6.25 -7.03 -6.55
C ALA A 117 6.69 -8.49 -6.77
N ILE A 118 5.80 -9.32 -7.31
CA ILE A 118 5.97 -10.78 -7.46
C ILE A 118 5.63 -11.28 -8.87
N VAL A 119 5.15 -10.39 -9.75
CA VAL A 119 4.86 -10.66 -11.16
C VAL A 119 5.46 -9.54 -12.00
N ASP A 120 6.19 -9.93 -13.04
CA ASP A 120 6.81 -9.00 -13.99
C ASP A 120 5.75 -8.30 -14.84
N GLN A 121 6.03 -7.07 -15.24
CA GLN A 121 5.16 -6.39 -16.19
C GLN A 121 5.37 -6.90 -17.60
N HIS A 122 4.35 -7.59 -18.12
CA HIS A 122 4.37 -8.09 -19.48
C HIS A 122 3.99 -6.97 -20.47
N PRO A 123 4.79 -6.71 -21.52
CA PRO A 123 4.34 -5.86 -22.61
C PRO A 123 3.20 -6.59 -23.33
N VAL A 124 1.99 -6.00 -23.32
CA VAL A 124 0.84 -6.41 -24.15
C VAL A 124 0.59 -7.93 -24.14
N VAL A 125 -0.16 -8.38 -23.13
CA VAL A 125 -0.66 -9.75 -22.88
C VAL A 125 -0.67 -10.67 -24.12
N SER A 126 0.32 -11.56 -24.17
CA SER A 126 0.17 -12.93 -24.67
C SER A 126 1.18 -13.80 -23.93
N GLN A 127 0.95 -13.97 -22.64
CA GLN A 127 1.30 -15.25 -22.04
C GLN A 127 -0.02 -15.90 -21.64
N SER A 128 -0.15 -17.16 -22.05
CA SER A 128 -1.07 -18.14 -21.47
C SER A 128 -1.06 -18.01 -19.95
N PRO A 129 -2.13 -18.38 -19.23
CA PRO A 129 -2.06 -18.46 -17.77
C PRO A 129 -0.78 -19.19 -17.42
N ALA A 130 0.05 -18.59 -16.55
CA ALA A 130 1.31 -19.19 -16.14
C ALA A 130 1.08 -20.68 -15.88
N ASP A 131 1.98 -21.56 -16.32
CA ASP A 131 1.86 -23.02 -16.18
C ASP A 131 1.64 -23.47 -14.72
N ARG A 132 1.73 -22.52 -13.77
CA ARG A 132 1.49 -22.66 -12.34
C ARG A 132 0.79 -21.42 -11.76
N CYS A 133 0.15 -21.61 -10.61
CA CYS A 133 -0.41 -20.51 -9.81
C CYS A 133 0.71 -19.60 -9.26
N VAL A 134 0.52 -18.28 -9.35
CA VAL A 134 1.37 -17.29 -8.67
C VAL A 134 1.06 -17.32 -7.17
N THR A 135 2.10 -17.25 -6.36
CA THR A 135 2.05 -17.27 -4.90
C THR A 135 2.84 -16.09 -4.34
N PRO A 136 2.58 -15.67 -3.08
CA PRO A 136 3.37 -14.62 -2.45
C PRO A 136 4.88 -14.94 -2.34
N ARG A 137 5.27 -16.21 -2.51
CA ARG A 137 6.66 -16.66 -2.47
C ARG A 137 7.42 -16.48 -3.78
N ASP A 138 6.74 -16.03 -4.84
CA ASP A 138 7.35 -15.74 -6.14
C ASP A 138 8.13 -14.41 -6.09
N ARG A 139 9.15 -14.37 -5.24
CA ARG A 139 10.01 -13.21 -5.03
C ARG A 139 10.94 -12.97 -6.22
N HIS A 140 11.21 -11.71 -6.50
CA HIS A 140 12.20 -11.26 -7.48
C HIS A 140 13.36 -10.57 -6.79
N ALA A 141 14.55 -10.67 -7.37
CA ALA A 141 15.66 -9.80 -6.99
C ALA A 141 15.34 -8.33 -7.34
N ASP A 142 16.04 -7.40 -6.70
CA ASP A 142 15.94 -5.99 -7.06
C ASP A 142 16.36 -5.78 -8.53
N TYR A 143 15.59 -4.98 -9.25
CA TYR A 143 15.82 -4.71 -10.67
C TYR A 143 16.89 -3.64 -10.88
N ASP A 144 17.75 -3.86 -11.87
CA ASP A 144 18.76 -2.88 -12.29
C ASP A 144 18.15 -1.65 -13.00
N ALA A 145 18.89 -0.55 -12.99
CA ALA A 145 18.49 0.71 -13.61
C ALA A 145 18.12 0.60 -15.10
N GLU A 146 18.74 -0.33 -15.82
CA GLU A 146 18.44 -0.58 -17.23
C GLU A 146 17.04 -1.19 -17.44
N TYR A 147 16.49 -1.94 -16.47
CA TYR A 147 15.14 -2.52 -16.59
C TYR A 147 14.07 -1.45 -16.72
N TYR A 148 14.14 -0.41 -15.89
CA TYR A 148 13.11 0.63 -15.79
C TYR A 148 13.45 1.94 -16.50
N LYS A 149 14.53 1.96 -17.28
CA LYS A 149 15.01 3.17 -17.97
C LYS A 149 13.95 3.76 -18.90
N GLY A 150 13.48 4.96 -18.56
CA GLY A 150 12.44 5.67 -19.33
C GLY A 150 11.03 5.07 -19.24
N ASP A 151 10.81 4.02 -18.45
CA ASP A 151 9.53 3.33 -18.32
C ASP A 151 9.03 3.42 -16.87
N SER A 152 8.05 4.29 -16.64
CA SER A 152 7.48 4.49 -15.30
C SER A 152 6.71 3.30 -14.75
N LEU A 153 6.17 2.44 -15.61
CA LEU A 153 5.43 1.26 -15.17
C LEU A 153 6.42 0.17 -14.70
N LYS A 154 7.52 -0.02 -15.43
CA LYS A 154 8.64 -0.86 -14.97
C LYS A 154 9.30 -0.30 -13.71
N ALA A 155 9.45 1.02 -13.59
CA ALA A 155 9.97 1.65 -12.37
C ALA A 155 9.05 1.41 -11.17
N TYR A 156 7.72 1.43 -11.37
CA TYR A 156 6.76 1.05 -10.33
C TYR A 156 6.92 -0.42 -9.91
N THR A 157 7.10 -1.33 -10.87
CA THR A 157 7.36 -2.77 -10.62
C THR A 157 8.63 -2.96 -9.80
N ALA A 158 9.72 -2.30 -10.23
CA ALA A 158 11.00 -2.31 -9.52
C ALA A 158 10.86 -1.75 -8.09
N ALA A 159 10.12 -0.65 -7.92
CA ALA A 159 9.90 -0.04 -6.61
C ALA A 159 9.07 -0.93 -5.67
N LYS A 160 8.04 -1.61 -6.19
CA LYS A 160 7.22 -2.55 -5.40
C LYS A 160 8.00 -3.79 -5.01
N THR A 161 8.84 -4.31 -5.90
CA THR A 161 9.76 -5.41 -5.63
C THR A 161 10.78 -5.02 -4.54
N ALA A 162 11.46 -3.90 -4.71
CA ALA A 162 12.48 -3.43 -3.77
C ALA A 162 11.89 -3.08 -2.39
N ALA A 163 10.67 -2.51 -2.32
CA ALA A 163 10.00 -2.26 -1.06
C ALA A 163 9.63 -3.55 -0.31
N LEU A 164 9.15 -4.58 -1.03
CA LEU A 164 8.86 -5.89 -0.46
C LEU A 164 10.13 -6.58 0.06
N ASN A 165 11.21 -6.56 -0.74
CA ASN A 165 12.51 -7.07 -0.33
C ASN A 165 13.09 -6.31 0.87
N ALA A 166 12.83 -5.00 0.98
CA ALA A 166 13.22 -4.21 2.14
C ALA A 166 12.47 -4.62 3.42
N THR A 167 11.19 -5.01 3.32
CA THR A 167 10.46 -5.61 4.45
C THR A 167 11.07 -6.95 4.86
N ASP A 168 11.36 -7.83 3.90
CA ASP A 168 11.98 -9.13 4.17
C ASP A 168 13.35 -8.97 4.85
N ALA A 169 14.19 -8.07 4.32
CA ALA A 169 15.50 -7.77 4.88
C ALA A 169 15.41 -7.17 6.29
N PHE A 170 14.46 -6.27 6.54
CA PHE A 170 14.26 -5.68 7.86
C PHE A 170 13.99 -6.75 8.92
N LEU A 171 13.08 -7.69 8.63
CA LEU A 171 12.71 -8.77 9.55
C LEU A 171 13.87 -9.75 9.76
N ALA A 172 14.59 -10.11 8.70
CA ALA A 172 15.76 -10.98 8.80
C ALA A 172 16.87 -10.37 9.69
N THR A 173 17.07 -9.04 9.63
CA THR A 173 18.05 -8.35 10.47
C THR A 173 17.60 -8.17 11.91
N ALA A 174 16.30 -8.17 12.18
CA ALA A 174 15.81 -7.98 13.54
C ALA A 174 15.89 -9.26 14.39
N ASP A 175 16.01 -10.43 13.75
CA ASP A 175 16.24 -11.72 14.40
C ASP A 175 17.72 -11.99 14.77
N GLY A 176 18.65 -11.05 14.51
CA GLY A 176 20.08 -11.26 14.85
C GLY A 176 21.09 -10.17 14.45
N GLY A 177 20.64 -8.97 14.07
CA GLY A 177 21.49 -7.85 13.66
C GLY A 177 21.84 -6.88 14.80
N PRO A 178 22.75 -5.91 14.56
CA PRO A 178 23.32 -5.03 15.59
C PRO A 178 22.35 -3.98 16.17
N THR A 179 21.08 -3.95 15.73
CA THR A 179 20.04 -3.11 16.35
C THR A 179 19.43 -3.84 17.55
N THR A 180 19.65 -3.27 18.73
CA THR A 180 19.48 -3.87 20.06
C THR A 180 18.03 -4.07 20.54
N LEU A 181 17.01 -3.99 19.69
CA LEU A 181 15.60 -4.14 20.08
C LEU A 181 14.94 -5.33 19.38
N PRO A 182 14.43 -6.33 20.12
CA PRO A 182 13.69 -7.44 19.53
C PRO A 182 12.41 -6.92 18.87
N LEU A 183 11.97 -7.56 17.79
CA LEU A 183 10.65 -7.27 17.22
C LEU A 183 9.57 -7.65 18.23
N HIS A 184 8.59 -6.76 18.40
CA HIS A 184 7.40 -6.96 19.23
C HIS A 184 6.10 -6.91 18.42
N PHE A 185 6.20 -6.77 17.10
CA PHE A 185 5.09 -6.73 16.16
C PHE A 185 5.27 -7.74 15.02
N ASP A 186 4.21 -7.93 14.23
CA ASP A 186 4.26 -8.68 12.98
C ASP A 186 3.95 -7.80 11.76
N VAL A 187 4.32 -8.28 10.58
CA VAL A 187 4.10 -7.57 9.33
C VAL A 187 3.16 -8.36 8.43
N VAL A 188 2.18 -7.66 7.84
CA VAL A 188 1.28 -8.24 6.84
C VAL A 188 1.38 -7.43 5.55
N ASN A 189 1.85 -8.03 4.46
CA ASN A 189 1.78 -7.41 3.14
C ASN A 189 0.51 -7.85 2.41
N ILE A 190 -0.26 -6.88 1.92
CA ILE A 190 -1.40 -7.12 1.04
C ILE A 190 -1.00 -6.71 -0.37
N MET A 191 -1.08 -7.63 -1.31
CA MET A 191 -0.64 -7.47 -2.71
C MET A 191 -1.87 -7.44 -3.62
N PRO A 192 -2.56 -6.29 -3.72
CA PRO A 192 -3.67 -6.15 -4.64
C PRO A 192 -3.20 -6.17 -6.10
N SER A 193 -4.05 -6.71 -6.96
CA SER A 193 -4.01 -6.55 -8.41
C SER A 193 -4.63 -5.21 -8.83
N PHE A 194 -5.15 -5.09 -10.06
CA PHE A 194 -5.80 -3.86 -10.48
C PHE A 194 -7.03 -3.56 -9.62
N MET A 195 -6.97 -2.47 -8.86
CA MET A 195 -8.08 -2.05 -8.00
C MET A 195 -9.07 -1.18 -8.76
N PHE A 196 -10.33 -1.56 -8.80
CA PHE A 196 -11.38 -0.75 -9.39
C PHE A 196 -12.45 -0.40 -8.35
N GLY A 197 -13.06 0.76 -8.50
CA GLY A 197 -14.25 1.11 -7.73
C GLY A 197 -14.41 2.60 -7.45
N PRO A 198 -15.46 2.97 -6.71
CA PRO A 198 -15.77 4.35 -6.40
C PRO A 198 -14.65 5.02 -5.59
N LYS A 199 -14.48 6.32 -5.81
CA LYS A 199 -13.59 7.15 -5.00
C LYS A 199 -14.41 8.13 -4.18
N GLY A 200 -14.56 7.86 -2.89
CA GLY A 200 -15.46 8.61 -2.00
C GLY A 200 -15.19 10.12 -1.90
N LEU A 201 -14.00 10.59 -2.28
CA LEU A 201 -13.63 12.02 -2.28
C LEU A 201 -13.46 12.61 -3.70
N ALA A 202 -13.86 11.88 -4.75
CA ALA A 202 -13.77 12.40 -6.10
C ALA A 202 -14.78 13.55 -6.29
N ALA A 203 -14.29 14.73 -6.64
CA ALA A 203 -15.11 15.91 -6.93
C ALA A 203 -15.22 16.18 -8.43
N THR A 204 -14.29 15.63 -9.22
CA THR A 204 -14.21 15.81 -10.67
C THR A 204 -14.02 14.47 -11.39
N PRO A 205 -14.36 14.39 -12.69
CA PRO A 205 -14.07 13.19 -13.49
C PRO A 205 -12.59 12.77 -13.47
N SER A 206 -11.66 13.73 -13.39
CA SER A 206 -10.22 13.47 -13.29
C SER A 206 -9.85 12.73 -12.00
N ASP A 207 -10.55 13.04 -10.90
CA ASP A 207 -10.33 12.34 -9.63
C ASP A 207 -10.72 10.87 -9.76
N VAL A 208 -11.82 10.57 -10.48
CA VAL A 208 -12.30 9.21 -10.74
C VAL A 208 -11.29 8.40 -11.55
N THR A 209 -10.74 9.01 -12.61
CA THR A 209 -9.86 8.32 -13.56
C THR A 209 -8.40 8.22 -13.10
N ASN A 210 -7.95 8.90 -12.04
CA ASN A 210 -6.60 8.71 -11.52
C ASN A 210 -6.34 7.26 -11.03
N GLY A 211 -5.09 6.80 -11.02
CA GLY A 211 -4.73 5.44 -10.57
C GLY A 211 -5.30 4.34 -11.45
N SER A 212 -5.58 3.17 -10.87
CA SER A 212 -5.98 1.98 -11.62
C SER A 212 -7.35 2.08 -12.30
N ASN A 213 -8.28 2.93 -11.82
CA ASN A 213 -9.59 3.13 -12.43
C ASN A 213 -9.52 3.52 -13.92
N ILE A 214 -8.44 4.18 -14.37
CA ILE A 214 -8.26 4.52 -15.78
C ILE A 214 -8.30 3.28 -16.68
N PHE A 215 -7.73 2.16 -16.22
CA PHE A 215 -7.65 0.93 -16.99
C PHE A 215 -9.03 0.29 -17.14
N GLY A 216 -9.81 0.22 -16.06
CA GLY A 216 -11.17 -0.30 -16.10
C GLY A 216 -12.10 0.56 -16.97
N ILE A 217 -12.10 1.88 -16.75
CA ILE A 217 -12.94 2.82 -17.51
C ILE A 217 -12.52 2.85 -18.99
N GLY A 218 -11.21 2.97 -19.24
CA GLY A 218 -10.65 3.08 -20.58
C GLY A 218 -10.98 1.87 -21.47
N LEU A 219 -10.85 0.65 -20.94
CA LEU A 219 -11.21 -0.57 -21.65
C LEU A 219 -12.69 -0.61 -22.07
N VAL A 220 -13.60 -0.08 -21.25
CA VAL A 220 -15.03 0.00 -21.56
C VAL A 220 -15.31 1.04 -22.64
N MET A 221 -14.57 2.16 -22.64
CA MET A 221 -14.78 3.26 -23.59
C MET A 221 -14.35 2.93 -25.04
N ARG A 222 -13.56 1.88 -25.29
CA ARG A 222 -13.21 1.32 -26.62
C ARG A 222 -12.82 2.34 -27.71
N HIS A 223 -12.13 3.41 -27.34
CA HIS A 223 -11.53 4.38 -28.27
C HIS A 223 -10.02 4.42 -28.05
N LYS A 224 -9.24 4.95 -29.00
CA LYS A 224 -7.80 5.12 -28.84
C LYS A 224 -7.49 5.97 -27.58
N PRO A 225 -6.50 5.61 -26.75
CA PRO A 225 -5.52 4.53 -26.93
C PRO A 225 -5.94 3.17 -26.37
N TRP A 226 -7.16 3.04 -25.85
CA TRP A 226 -7.66 1.81 -25.20
C TRP A 226 -8.09 0.72 -26.18
N ASP A 227 -8.32 1.09 -27.44
CA ASP A 227 -8.64 0.13 -28.48
C ASP A 227 -7.51 -0.90 -28.64
N GLY A 228 -7.88 -2.18 -28.70
CA GLY A 228 -6.93 -3.29 -28.76
C GLY A 228 -6.20 -3.65 -27.45
N ILE A 229 -6.27 -2.83 -26.39
CA ILE A 229 -5.68 -3.19 -25.09
C ILE A 229 -6.44 -4.40 -24.52
N ARG A 230 -5.67 -5.37 -23.99
CA ARG A 230 -6.16 -6.51 -23.22
C ARG A 230 -5.47 -6.46 -21.87
N LEU A 231 -6.25 -6.52 -20.80
CA LEU A 231 -5.76 -6.69 -19.45
C LEU A 231 -6.16 -8.08 -18.99
N GLU A 232 -5.22 -8.79 -18.35
CA GLU A 232 -5.56 -10.02 -17.64
C GLU A 232 -6.61 -9.68 -16.57
N ALA A 233 -7.63 -10.54 -16.46
CA ALA A 233 -8.81 -10.30 -15.63
C ALA A 233 -8.53 -10.49 -14.12
N VAL A 234 -7.36 -10.10 -13.65
CA VAL A 234 -7.00 -10.09 -12.24
C VAL A 234 -7.22 -8.67 -11.72
N CYS A 235 -8.42 -8.45 -11.18
CA CYS A 235 -8.77 -7.19 -10.52
C CYS A 235 -9.33 -7.43 -9.11
N CYS A 236 -9.53 -6.37 -8.36
CA CYS A 236 -10.22 -6.42 -7.08
C CYS A 236 -11.03 -5.14 -6.87
N HIS A 237 -12.15 -5.25 -6.14
CA HIS A 237 -12.93 -4.06 -5.79
C HIS A 237 -12.22 -3.29 -4.67
N VAL A 238 -12.23 -1.96 -4.73
CA VAL A 238 -11.56 -1.09 -3.74
C VAL A 238 -12.06 -1.33 -2.31
N ASP A 239 -13.35 -1.67 -2.15
CA ASP A 239 -13.92 -1.97 -0.82
C ASP A 239 -13.45 -3.32 -0.28
N ASP A 240 -13.23 -4.32 -1.13
CA ASP A 240 -12.69 -5.62 -0.73
C ASP A 240 -11.24 -5.45 -0.27
N VAL A 241 -10.45 -4.67 -1.01
CA VAL A 241 -9.08 -4.32 -0.61
C VAL A 241 -9.11 -3.62 0.75
N ALA A 242 -9.98 -2.63 0.92
CA ALA A 242 -10.13 -1.93 2.18
C ALA A 242 -10.54 -2.85 3.33
N GLN A 243 -11.45 -3.78 3.09
CA GLN A 243 -11.91 -4.75 4.07
C GLN A 243 -10.79 -5.72 4.46
N VAL A 244 -10.00 -6.21 3.50
CA VAL A 244 -8.86 -7.10 3.78
C VAL A 244 -7.80 -6.39 4.62
N HIS A 245 -7.56 -5.09 4.41
CA HIS A 245 -6.66 -4.32 5.27
C HIS A 245 -7.18 -4.23 6.71
N VAL A 246 -8.49 -4.10 6.91
CA VAL A 246 -9.10 -4.05 8.24
C VAL A 246 -9.10 -5.42 8.91
N ASN A 247 -9.44 -6.48 8.17
CA ASN A 247 -9.36 -7.85 8.66
C ASN A 247 -7.92 -8.22 9.04
N ALA A 248 -6.92 -7.66 8.34
CA ALA A 248 -5.52 -7.82 8.70
C ALA A 248 -5.15 -7.14 10.03
N LEU A 249 -5.94 -6.22 10.58
CA LEU A 249 -5.71 -5.64 11.90
C LEU A 249 -6.18 -6.53 13.05
N ASP A 250 -7.05 -7.51 12.80
CA ASP A 250 -7.47 -8.43 13.84
C ASP A 250 -6.33 -9.40 14.17
N ASP A 251 -5.67 -9.14 15.29
CA ASP A 251 -4.55 -9.92 15.80
C ASP A 251 -4.94 -10.91 16.90
N HIS A 252 -6.24 -11.14 17.09
CA HIS A 252 -6.81 -12.05 18.06
C HIS A 252 -7.47 -13.28 17.40
N GLU A 253 -8.38 -13.09 16.44
CA GLU A 253 -9.17 -14.18 15.87
C GLU A 253 -8.77 -14.52 14.43
N LEU A 254 -8.96 -13.59 13.48
CA LEU A 254 -8.76 -13.85 12.05
C LEU A 254 -7.31 -14.09 11.69
N LEU A 255 -6.40 -13.26 12.21
CA LEU A 255 -4.98 -13.35 11.96
C LEU A 255 -4.22 -13.20 13.26
N PRO A 256 -4.19 -14.23 14.14
CA PRO A 256 -3.52 -14.16 15.43
C PRO A 256 -2.10 -13.59 15.31
N LEU A 257 -1.71 -12.75 16.28
CA LEU A 257 -0.40 -12.10 16.32
C LEU A 257 0.73 -13.13 16.24
N LYS A 258 1.69 -12.89 15.34
CA LYS A 258 2.90 -13.72 15.21
C LYS A 258 4.13 -12.84 15.21
N VAL A 259 4.55 -12.42 16.40
CA VAL A 259 5.71 -11.53 16.60
C VAL A 259 6.92 -12.02 15.79
N GLY A 260 7.56 -11.10 15.06
CA GLY A 260 8.71 -11.39 14.20
C GLY A 260 8.38 -12.08 12.87
N ALA A 261 7.13 -12.49 12.65
CA ALA A 261 6.73 -13.09 11.39
C ALA A 261 6.30 -12.05 10.33
N HIS A 262 6.50 -12.40 9.06
CA HIS A 262 5.78 -11.79 7.95
C HIS A 262 4.73 -12.74 7.37
N ARG A 263 3.63 -12.17 6.90
CA ARG A 263 2.60 -12.86 6.13
C ARG A 263 2.21 -12.04 4.91
N ASP A 264 2.09 -12.69 3.78
CA ASP A 264 1.81 -12.04 2.52
C ASP A 264 0.57 -12.63 1.86
N TYR A 265 -0.30 -11.75 1.34
CA TYR A 265 -1.56 -12.14 0.74
C TYR A 265 -1.72 -11.49 -0.63
N ILE A 266 -1.96 -12.30 -1.66
CA ILE A 266 -2.38 -11.81 -2.98
C ILE A 266 -3.88 -11.57 -2.96
N LEU A 267 -4.31 -10.43 -3.49
CA LEU A 267 -5.72 -10.12 -3.67
C LEU A 267 -6.03 -9.88 -5.15
N GLY A 268 -6.70 -10.85 -5.76
CA GLY A 268 -7.24 -10.79 -7.12
C GLY A 268 -8.36 -11.82 -7.28
N VAL A 269 -9.28 -11.57 -8.21
CA VAL A 269 -10.27 -12.58 -8.59
C VAL A 269 -9.56 -13.73 -9.32
N LYS A 270 -10.00 -14.96 -9.05
CA LYS A 270 -9.57 -16.16 -9.76
C LYS A 270 -10.45 -16.41 -10.98
#